data_AF-A0A1C6UAQ6-F1
#
_entry.id   AF-A0A1C6UAQ6-F1
#
_cell.length_a   1.000
_cell.length_b   1.000
_cell.length_c   1.000
_cell.angle_alpha   90.00
_cell.angle_beta   90.00
_cell.angle_gamma   90.00
#
_symmetry.space_group_name_H-M   'P 1'
#
loop_
_entity.id
_entity.type
_entity.pdbx_description
1 polymer ?
#
loop_
_entity_poly.entity_id
_entity_poly.type
_entity_poly.pdbx_seq_one_letter_code
_entity_poly.pdbx_strand_id
1 'polypeptide(L)'
;MVRDTTPRQAVDLRVHRWLMIVGALLTAAALLLLSLLPGPPAEAVAMTAWVEHGRSLLLWSNELLFFAVICWGAGARGLFSAGLAGPSARIDVGGTALTVALVALVVVLLAVGRLVYPVFEIDLSTEVVALVVSSTFGALHLAFLGFAVAAVTLSWSTRAGLIGRAVGIVAAAAFVVGSFPWLTPNWWNSLVPVLVAAWGVSLASVTRTENSGDATERTSTTD
;
A
#
# COMPACT_ATOMS: atom_id res chain seq x y z
N MET A 1 -25.99 19.58 17.54
CA MET A 1 -26.50 18.21 17.40
C MET A 1 -25.32 17.27 17.68
N VAL A 2 -25.20 16.78 18.91
CA VAL A 2 -24.09 15.89 19.32
C VAL A 2 -24.36 14.53 18.69
N ARG A 3 -23.45 14.07 17.82
CA ARG A 3 -23.55 12.77 17.19
C ARG A 3 -23.06 11.75 18.21
N ASP A 4 -23.99 11.16 18.97
CA ASP A 4 -23.67 10.02 19.82
C ASP A 4 -23.15 8.89 18.93
N THR A 5 -21.84 8.64 19.01
CA THR A 5 -21.22 7.51 18.34
C THR A 5 -21.64 6.25 19.09
N THR A 6 -22.55 5.49 18.50
CA THR A 6 -23.00 4.23 19.11
C THR A 6 -21.82 3.27 19.27
N PRO A 7 -21.83 2.39 20.30
CA PRO A 7 -20.75 1.44 20.56
C PRO A 7 -20.34 0.59 19.33
N ARG A 8 -21.30 0.28 18.45
CA ARG A 8 -21.06 -0.44 17.20
C ARG A 8 -20.15 0.32 16.22
N GLN A 9 -20.39 1.62 16.05
CA GLN A 9 -19.61 2.46 15.14
C GLN A 9 -18.13 2.59 15.60
N ALA A 10 -17.89 2.61 16.91
CA ALA A 10 -16.54 2.65 17.46
C ALA A 10 -15.77 1.33 17.24
N VAL A 11 -16.47 0.19 17.31
CA VAL A 11 -15.89 -1.13 17.00
C VAL A 11 -15.56 -1.22 15.52
N ASP A 12 -16.45 -0.80 14.64
CA ASP A 12 -16.23 -0.85 13.18
C ASP A 12 -15.01 -0.02 12.77
N LEU A 13 -14.87 1.22 13.26
CA LEU A 13 -13.70 2.05 12.97
C LEU A 13 -12.39 1.41 13.44
N ARG A 14 -12.39 0.72 14.57
CA ARG A 14 -11.20 0.01 15.08
C ARG A 14 -10.80 -1.13 14.14
N VAL A 15 -11.76 -1.90 13.64
CA VAL A 15 -11.50 -2.99 12.70
C VAL A 15 -10.89 -2.46 11.40
N HIS A 16 -11.47 -1.41 10.81
CA HIS A 16 -10.95 -0.83 9.57
C HIS A 16 -9.53 -0.26 9.73
N ARG A 17 -9.20 0.31 10.89
CA ARG A 17 -7.83 0.74 11.21
C ARG A 17 -6.85 -0.43 11.25
N TRP A 18 -7.22 -1.53 11.91
CA TRP A 18 -6.37 -2.73 11.93
C TRP A 18 -6.19 -3.31 10.54
N LEU A 19 -7.25 -3.38 9.74
CA LEU A 19 -7.16 -3.80 8.34
C LEU A 19 -6.21 -2.92 7.53
N MET A 20 -6.27 -1.60 7.73
CA MET A 20 -5.36 -0.64 7.10
C MET A 20 -3.89 -0.89 7.50
N ILE A 21 -3.61 -1.08 8.79
CA ILE A 21 -2.26 -1.35 9.32
C ILE A 21 -1.73 -2.67 8.76
N VAL A 22 -2.52 -3.74 8.89
CA VAL A 22 -2.14 -5.08 8.42
C VAL A 22 -1.92 -5.06 6.90
N GLY A 23 -2.82 -4.45 6.14
CA GLY A 23 -2.68 -4.32 4.69
C GLY A 23 -1.39 -3.59 4.26
N ALA A 24 -1.05 -2.50 4.94
CA ALA A 24 0.19 -1.76 4.68
C ALA A 24 1.45 -2.58 5.02
N LEU A 25 1.44 -3.29 6.16
CA LEU A 25 2.56 -4.15 6.57
C LEU A 25 2.75 -5.34 5.64
N LEU A 26 1.67 -6.00 5.24
CA LEU A 26 1.71 -7.12 4.29
C LEU A 26 2.17 -6.66 2.91
N THR A 27 1.75 -5.47 2.45
CA THR A 27 2.25 -4.89 1.20
C THR A 27 3.75 -4.64 1.27
N ALA A 28 4.22 -4.05 2.38
CA ALA A 28 5.65 -3.83 2.59
C ALA A 28 6.44 -5.15 2.59
N ALA A 29 5.95 -6.18 3.28
CA ALA A 29 6.59 -7.49 3.28
C ALA A 29 6.63 -8.11 1.88
N ALA A 30 5.52 -8.06 1.13
CA ALA A 30 5.46 -8.55 -0.24
C ALA A 30 6.43 -7.82 -1.18
N LEU A 31 6.47 -6.48 -1.12
CA LEU A 31 7.37 -5.67 -1.93
C LEU A 31 8.85 -5.83 -1.52
N LEU A 32 9.11 -6.03 -0.23
CA LEU A 32 10.46 -6.32 0.26
C LEU A 32 10.96 -7.64 -0.30
N LEU A 33 10.15 -8.70 -0.28
CA LEU A 33 10.50 -9.98 -0.90
C LEU A 33 10.83 -9.81 -2.39
N LEU A 34 10.07 -9.00 -3.13
CA LEU A 34 10.38 -8.69 -4.55
C LEU A 34 11.70 -7.93 -4.70
N SER A 35 11.99 -6.99 -3.81
CA SER A 35 13.24 -6.21 -3.84
C SER A 35 14.49 -7.02 -3.54
N LEU A 36 14.34 -8.21 -2.93
CA LEU A 36 15.44 -9.13 -2.66
C LEU A 36 15.82 -10.00 -3.87
N LEU A 37 15.00 -10.02 -4.93
CA LEU A 37 15.40 -10.66 -6.18
C LEU A 37 16.56 -9.88 -6.82
N PRO A 38 17.51 -10.58 -7.45
CA PRO A 38 18.49 -9.90 -8.30
C PRO A 38 17.78 -9.20 -9.47
N GLY A 39 18.43 -8.21 -10.07
CA GLY A 39 17.88 -7.53 -11.25
C GLY A 39 17.55 -8.55 -12.36
N PRO A 40 16.41 -8.39 -13.07
CA PRO A 40 16.04 -9.32 -14.13
C PRO A 40 17.06 -9.25 -15.29
N PRO A 41 17.43 -10.39 -15.89
CA PRO A 41 18.33 -10.40 -17.04
C PRO A 41 17.69 -9.72 -18.26
N ALA A 42 18.52 -9.14 -19.14
CA ALA A 42 18.04 -8.53 -20.38
C ALA A 42 17.62 -9.58 -21.44
N GLU A 43 18.18 -10.77 -21.37
CA GLU A 43 17.95 -11.85 -22.34
C GLU A 43 16.75 -12.73 -21.91
N ALA A 44 15.79 -12.93 -22.81
CA ALA A 44 14.59 -13.71 -22.54
C ALA A 44 14.88 -15.17 -22.14
N VAL A 45 15.94 -15.76 -22.71
CA VAL A 45 16.35 -17.15 -22.42
C VAL A 45 16.84 -17.32 -20.98
N ALA A 46 17.48 -16.30 -20.41
CA ALA A 46 17.94 -16.32 -19.02
C ALA A 46 16.82 -16.04 -18.00
N MET A 47 15.67 -15.52 -18.46
CA MET A 47 14.58 -15.08 -17.59
C MET A 47 13.91 -16.25 -16.85
N THR A 48 13.77 -17.41 -17.49
CA THR A 48 13.20 -18.61 -16.87
C THR A 48 14.04 -19.09 -15.69
N ALA A 49 15.37 -19.11 -15.86
CA ALA A 49 16.30 -19.45 -14.78
C ALA A 49 16.26 -18.42 -13.64
N TRP A 50 16.09 -17.13 -13.96
CA TRP A 50 15.92 -16.07 -12.96
C TRP A 50 14.64 -16.26 -12.14
N VAL A 51 13.51 -16.57 -12.79
CA VAL A 51 12.24 -16.87 -12.11
C VAL A 51 12.37 -18.09 -11.20
N GLU A 52 13.00 -19.16 -11.68
CA GLU A 52 13.16 -20.39 -10.90
C GLU A 52 14.06 -20.16 -9.68
N HIS A 53 15.15 -19.39 -9.83
CA HIS A 53 16.02 -19.01 -8.72
C HIS A 53 15.28 -18.18 -7.66
N GLY A 54 14.42 -17.26 -8.09
CA GLY A 54 13.62 -16.39 -7.23
C GLY A 54 12.28 -16.98 -6.77
N ARG A 55 11.96 -18.23 -7.12
CA ARG A 55 10.61 -18.81 -7.04
C ARG A 55 9.97 -18.68 -5.66
N SER A 56 10.72 -18.97 -4.59
CA SER A 56 10.22 -18.88 -3.22
C SER A 56 9.83 -17.46 -2.83
N LEU A 57 10.66 -16.46 -3.19
CA LEU A 57 10.38 -15.04 -2.92
C LEU A 57 9.15 -14.57 -3.69
N LEU A 58 9.04 -14.96 -4.96
CA LEU A 58 7.89 -14.63 -5.81
C LEU A 58 6.59 -15.25 -5.27
N LEU A 59 6.64 -16.53 -4.86
CA LEU A 59 5.49 -17.24 -4.30
C LEU A 59 4.99 -16.56 -3.02
N TRP A 60 5.88 -16.35 -2.04
CA TRP A 60 5.49 -15.71 -0.79
C TRP A 60 5.05 -14.25 -0.99
N SER A 61 5.71 -13.50 -1.88
CA SER A 61 5.28 -12.16 -2.23
C SER A 61 3.85 -12.16 -2.78
N ASN A 62 3.53 -13.10 -3.68
CA ASN A 62 2.21 -13.23 -4.27
C ASN A 62 1.12 -13.48 -3.23
N GLU A 63 1.34 -14.44 -2.31
CA GLU A 63 0.38 -14.75 -1.25
C GLU A 63 0.16 -13.57 -0.31
N LEU A 64 1.25 -12.91 0.12
CA LEU A 64 1.16 -11.74 0.99
C LEU A 64 0.41 -10.59 0.31
N LEU A 65 0.65 -10.37 -0.99
CA LEU A 65 0.01 -9.30 -1.75
C LEU A 65 -1.50 -9.51 -1.89
N PHE A 66 -1.97 -10.76 -2.02
CA PHE A 66 -3.39 -11.09 -2.02
C PHE A 66 -4.10 -10.57 -0.76
N PHE A 67 -3.60 -10.98 0.41
CA PHE A 67 -4.17 -10.54 1.68
C PHE A 67 -3.97 -9.04 1.91
N ALA A 68 -2.82 -8.50 1.46
CA ALA A 68 -2.51 -7.08 1.58
C ALA A 68 -3.54 -6.20 0.87
N VAL A 69 -3.85 -6.51 -0.40
CA VAL A 69 -4.81 -5.73 -1.20
C VAL A 69 -6.21 -5.78 -0.58
N ILE A 70 -6.65 -6.94 -0.10
CA ILE A 70 -7.97 -7.09 0.54
C ILE A 70 -8.02 -6.28 1.85
N CYS A 71 -7.05 -6.48 2.74
CA CYS A 71 -7.00 -5.80 4.02
C CYS A 71 -6.87 -4.28 3.85
N TRP A 72 -5.95 -3.83 2.98
CA TRP A 72 -5.74 -2.41 2.74
C TRP A 72 -6.95 -1.78 2.07
N GLY A 73 -7.50 -2.40 1.02
CA GLY A 73 -8.69 -1.91 0.33
C GLY A 73 -9.90 -1.80 1.26
N ALA A 74 -10.17 -2.83 2.06
CA ALA A 74 -11.26 -2.81 3.04
C ALA A 74 -11.03 -1.75 4.14
N GLY A 75 -9.81 -1.69 4.69
CA GLY A 75 -9.44 -0.71 5.71
C GLY A 75 -9.55 0.74 5.22
N ALA A 76 -9.03 1.02 4.03
CA ALA A 76 -9.12 2.33 3.39
C ALA A 76 -10.57 2.71 3.09
N ARG A 77 -11.35 1.79 2.49
CA ARG A 77 -12.76 2.02 2.21
C ARG A 77 -13.52 2.39 3.47
N GLY A 78 -13.42 1.60 4.54
CA GLY A 78 -14.14 1.89 5.77
C GLY A 78 -13.67 3.16 6.50
N LEU A 79 -12.36 3.44 6.50
CA LEU A 79 -11.83 4.67 7.10
C LEU A 79 -12.28 5.94 6.37
N PHE A 80 -12.28 5.92 5.04
CA PHE A 80 -12.63 7.09 4.23
C PHE A 80 -14.14 7.22 3.96
N SER A 81 -14.90 6.12 3.94
CA SER A 81 -16.36 6.16 3.77
C SER A 81 -17.11 6.54 5.05
N ALA A 82 -16.51 6.33 6.24
CA ALA A 82 -17.15 6.61 7.52
C ALA A 82 -17.35 8.11 7.84
N GLY A 83 -17.05 9.02 6.91
CA GLY A 83 -17.43 10.43 7.02
C GLY A 83 -16.70 11.21 8.12
N LEU A 84 -15.48 10.80 8.49
CA LEU A 84 -14.63 11.53 9.45
C LEU A 84 -14.12 12.89 8.90
N ALA A 85 -14.28 13.11 7.60
CA ALA A 85 -14.08 14.38 6.94
C ALA A 85 -15.24 14.59 5.97
N GLY A 86 -15.80 15.82 5.92
CA GLY A 86 -16.81 16.18 4.92
C GLY A 86 -16.27 16.01 3.47
N PRO A 87 -17.13 16.21 2.45
CA PRO A 87 -16.72 16.09 1.05
C PRO A 87 -15.45 16.91 0.79
N SER A 88 -14.38 16.23 0.39
CA SER A 88 -13.06 16.82 0.19
C SER A 88 -12.44 16.23 -1.07
N ALA A 89 -12.22 17.08 -2.07
CA ALA A 89 -11.57 16.68 -3.31
C ALA A 89 -10.20 16.01 -3.06
N ARG A 90 -9.50 16.34 -1.97
CA ARG A 90 -8.23 15.69 -1.60
C ARG A 90 -8.41 14.24 -1.19
N ILE A 91 -9.49 13.93 -0.47
CA ILE A 91 -9.81 12.55 -0.07
C ILE A 91 -10.25 11.76 -1.29
N ASP A 92 -11.05 12.35 -2.18
CA ASP A 92 -11.49 11.67 -3.41
C ASP A 92 -10.31 11.36 -4.34
N VAL A 93 -9.43 12.35 -4.59
CA VAL A 93 -8.22 12.15 -5.40
C VAL A 93 -7.29 11.14 -4.75
N GLY A 94 -7.05 11.26 -3.43
CA GLY A 94 -6.17 10.35 -2.72
C GLY A 94 -6.69 8.92 -2.61
N GLY A 95 -7.99 8.75 -2.39
CA GLY A 95 -8.67 7.46 -2.38
C GLY A 95 -8.68 6.82 -3.77
N THR A 96 -8.88 7.62 -4.83
CA THR A 96 -8.77 7.15 -6.22
C THR A 96 -7.35 6.72 -6.54
N ALA A 97 -6.35 7.52 -6.18
CA ALA A 97 -4.94 7.18 -6.38
C ALA A 97 -4.52 5.92 -5.62
N LEU A 98 -4.98 5.76 -4.38
CA LEU A 98 -4.76 4.53 -3.61
C LEU A 98 -5.45 3.33 -4.27
N THR A 99 -6.66 3.52 -4.80
CA THR A 99 -7.37 2.46 -5.55
C THR A 99 -6.60 2.05 -6.79
N VAL A 100 -6.08 3.02 -7.56
CA VAL A 100 -5.22 2.75 -8.72
C VAL A 100 -3.97 1.97 -8.29
N ALA A 101 -3.34 2.35 -7.17
CA ALA A 101 -2.19 1.63 -6.64
C ALA A 101 -2.52 0.19 -6.29
N LEU A 102 -3.64 -0.05 -5.59
CA LEU A 102 -4.09 -1.40 -5.23
C LEU A 102 -4.45 -2.23 -6.47
N VAL A 103 -5.09 -1.65 -7.47
CA VAL A 103 -5.36 -2.32 -8.76
C VAL A 103 -4.07 -2.70 -9.46
N ALA A 104 -3.07 -1.82 -9.48
CA ALA A 104 -1.77 -2.12 -10.03
C ALA A 104 -1.07 -3.27 -9.26
N LEU A 105 -1.22 -3.33 -7.94
CA LEU A 105 -0.76 -4.48 -7.14
C LEU A 105 -1.53 -5.77 -7.45
N VAL A 106 -2.82 -5.71 -7.81
CA VAL A 106 -3.55 -6.88 -8.33
C VAL A 106 -2.95 -7.35 -9.67
N VAL A 107 -2.53 -6.43 -10.55
CA VAL A 107 -1.82 -6.79 -11.78
C VAL A 107 -0.48 -7.47 -11.47
N VAL A 108 0.27 -6.97 -10.49
CA VAL A 108 1.49 -7.63 -9.99
C VAL A 108 1.18 -9.04 -9.49
N LEU A 109 0.11 -9.21 -8.69
CA LEU A 109 -0.33 -10.51 -8.20
C LEU A 109 -0.64 -11.48 -9.35
N LEU A 110 -1.40 -11.04 -10.36
CA LEU A 110 -1.71 -11.89 -11.51
C LEU A 110 -0.45 -12.26 -12.30
N ALA A 111 0.46 -11.31 -12.50
CA ALA A 111 1.69 -11.54 -13.24
C ALA A 111 2.63 -12.49 -12.48
N VAL A 112 2.93 -12.21 -11.21
CA VAL A 112 3.78 -13.05 -10.36
C VAL A 112 3.16 -14.42 -10.14
N GLY A 113 1.86 -14.49 -9.86
CA GLY A 113 1.12 -15.75 -9.75
C GLY A 113 1.25 -16.60 -11.01
N ARG A 114 1.20 -16.00 -12.20
CA ARG A 114 1.38 -16.73 -13.46
C ARG A 114 2.81 -17.25 -13.67
N LEU A 115 3.82 -16.57 -13.10
CA LEU A 115 5.22 -17.03 -13.13
C LEU A 115 5.48 -18.23 -12.22
N VAL A 116 4.82 -18.30 -11.06
CA VAL A 116 5.10 -19.32 -10.04
C VAL A 116 4.11 -20.48 -10.00
N TYR A 117 2.89 -20.27 -10.48
CA TYR A 117 1.85 -21.30 -10.53
C TYR A 117 1.64 -21.81 -11.96
N PRO A 118 1.77 -23.14 -12.17
CA PRO A 118 1.45 -23.77 -13.45
C PRO A 118 -0.07 -23.85 -13.61
N VAL A 119 -0.69 -22.76 -14.07
CA VAL A 119 -2.13 -22.72 -14.34
C VAL A 119 -2.43 -23.61 -15.55
N PHE A 120 -3.20 -24.68 -15.32
CA PHE A 120 -3.52 -25.72 -16.32
C PHE A 120 -2.30 -26.43 -16.94
N GLU A 121 -1.17 -26.48 -16.24
CA GLU A 121 0.08 -27.10 -16.77
C GLU A 121 0.56 -26.48 -18.09
N ILE A 122 0.14 -25.24 -18.38
CA ILE A 122 0.58 -24.52 -19.57
C ILE A 122 1.96 -23.93 -19.28
N ASP A 123 2.97 -24.41 -20.01
CA ASP A 123 4.31 -23.82 -19.97
C ASP A 123 4.36 -22.49 -20.74
N LEU A 124 5.04 -21.51 -20.17
CA LEU A 124 5.27 -20.21 -20.82
C LEU A 124 6.53 -20.26 -21.67
N SER A 125 6.46 -19.74 -22.90
CA SER A 125 7.68 -19.50 -23.69
C SER A 125 8.55 -18.43 -23.02
N THR A 126 9.84 -18.43 -23.33
CA THR A 126 10.82 -17.46 -22.80
C THR A 126 10.42 -16.02 -23.04
N GLU A 127 9.81 -15.72 -24.19
CA GLU A 127 9.33 -14.39 -24.57
C GLU A 127 8.13 -13.97 -23.72
N VAL A 128 7.21 -14.90 -23.46
CA VAL A 128 6.05 -14.64 -22.60
C VAL A 128 6.50 -14.44 -21.15
N VAL A 129 7.46 -15.23 -20.65
CA VAL A 129 8.05 -15.01 -19.32
C VAL A 129 8.66 -13.61 -19.23
N ALA A 130 9.46 -13.20 -20.22
CA ALA A 130 10.04 -11.86 -20.26
C ALA A 130 8.97 -10.75 -20.28
N LEU A 131 7.90 -10.94 -21.06
CA LEU A 131 6.76 -10.01 -21.09
C LEU A 131 6.06 -9.91 -19.74
N VAL A 132 5.81 -11.03 -19.07
CA VAL A 132 5.16 -11.08 -17.75
C VAL A 132 6.04 -10.42 -16.67
N VAL A 133 7.35 -10.67 -16.68
CA VAL A 133 8.30 -10.00 -15.79
C VAL A 133 8.31 -8.49 -16.05
N SER A 134 8.42 -8.06 -17.30
CA SER A 134 8.35 -6.64 -17.69
C SER A 134 7.05 -5.98 -17.23
N SER A 135 5.92 -6.66 -17.44
CA SER A 135 4.59 -6.20 -17.00
C SER A 135 4.50 -6.07 -15.47
N THR A 136 5.17 -6.96 -14.73
CA THR A 136 5.27 -6.89 -13.27
C THR A 136 5.95 -5.58 -12.84
N PHE A 137 7.09 -5.23 -13.43
CA PHE A 137 7.77 -3.98 -13.13
C PHE A 137 6.99 -2.74 -13.58
N GLY A 138 6.29 -2.82 -14.74
CA GLY A 138 5.40 -1.75 -15.19
C GLY A 138 4.22 -1.52 -14.23
N ALA A 139 3.64 -2.59 -13.68
CA ALA A 139 2.58 -2.50 -12.68
C ALA A 139 3.11 -1.98 -11.34
N LEU A 140 4.31 -2.38 -10.91
CA LEU A 140 4.97 -1.80 -9.72
C LEU A 140 5.21 -0.30 -9.88
N HIS A 141 5.69 0.14 -11.04
CA HIS A 141 5.85 1.55 -11.38
C HIS A 141 4.53 2.32 -11.20
N LEU A 142 3.44 1.82 -11.78
CA LEU A 142 2.12 2.41 -11.64
C LEU A 142 1.64 2.42 -10.17
N ALA A 143 1.88 1.33 -9.43
CA ALA A 143 1.52 1.23 -8.02
C ALA A 143 2.21 2.32 -7.18
N PHE A 144 3.51 2.50 -7.36
CA PHE A 144 4.28 3.52 -6.65
C PHE A 144 3.88 4.95 -7.02
N LEU A 145 3.55 5.22 -8.29
CA LEU A 145 2.98 6.53 -8.66
C LEU A 145 1.62 6.78 -8.00
N GLY A 146 0.75 5.78 -7.97
CA GLY A 146 -0.52 5.85 -7.24
C GLY A 146 -0.30 6.11 -5.74
N PHE A 147 0.64 5.40 -5.11
CA PHE A 147 1.02 5.64 -3.72
C PHE A 147 1.58 7.05 -3.51
N ALA A 148 2.38 7.59 -4.43
CA ALA A 148 2.93 8.94 -4.31
C ALA A 148 1.82 10.00 -4.27
N VAL A 149 0.86 9.91 -5.19
CA VAL A 149 -0.30 10.83 -5.23
C VAL A 149 -1.17 10.67 -3.98
N ALA A 150 -1.44 9.42 -3.57
CA ALA A 150 -2.19 9.14 -2.35
C ALA A 150 -1.48 9.68 -1.11
N ALA A 151 -0.15 9.54 -1.02
CA ALA A 151 0.64 10.00 0.11
C ALA A 151 0.58 11.51 0.29
N VAL A 152 0.68 12.30 -0.78
CA VAL A 152 0.52 13.75 -0.68
C VAL A 152 -0.91 14.10 -0.27
N THR A 153 -1.90 13.62 -1.02
CA THR A 153 -3.29 14.08 -0.92
C THR A 153 -3.98 13.63 0.37
N LEU A 154 -3.81 12.38 0.76
CA LEU A 154 -4.39 11.83 2.00
C LEU A 154 -3.67 12.37 3.23
N SER A 155 -2.33 12.53 3.20
CA SER A 155 -1.64 13.08 4.37
C SER A 155 -2.01 14.55 4.60
N TRP A 156 -2.32 15.30 3.54
CA TRP A 156 -2.82 16.67 3.62
C TRP A 156 -4.26 16.79 4.11
N SER A 157 -5.07 15.75 3.97
CA SER A 157 -6.44 15.71 4.48
C SER A 157 -6.51 15.27 5.94
N THR A 158 -5.42 14.71 6.48
CA THR A 158 -5.35 14.36 7.91
C THR A 158 -5.29 15.57 8.83
N ARG A 159 -5.80 15.41 10.06
CA ARG A 159 -5.75 16.44 11.12
C ARG A 159 -4.37 16.61 11.78
N ALA A 160 -3.33 15.91 11.32
CA ALA A 160 -1.96 16.01 11.87
C ALA A 160 -1.20 17.30 11.49
N GLY A 161 -1.85 18.25 10.82
CA GLY A 161 -1.26 19.57 10.52
C GLY A 161 0.02 19.49 9.69
N LEU A 162 1.03 20.29 10.03
CA LEU A 162 2.32 20.37 9.32
C LEU A 162 3.08 19.04 9.31
N ILE A 163 3.02 18.27 10.40
CA ILE A 163 3.74 16.99 10.52
C ILE A 163 3.18 15.98 9.53
N GLY A 164 1.84 15.85 9.44
CA GLY A 164 1.20 14.98 8.46
C GLY A 164 1.59 15.33 7.02
N ARG A 165 1.63 16.63 6.69
CA ARG A 165 2.05 17.09 5.36
C ARG A 165 3.51 16.75 5.06
N ALA A 166 4.41 16.97 6.02
CA ALA A 166 5.83 16.64 5.85
C ALA A 166 6.02 15.13 5.61
N VAL A 167 5.36 14.28 6.40
CA VAL A 167 5.38 12.82 6.22
C VAL A 167 4.88 12.43 4.83
N GLY A 168 3.76 13.02 4.37
CA GLY A 168 3.21 12.76 3.05
C GLY A 168 4.13 13.15 1.90
N ILE A 169 4.80 14.31 1.99
CA ILE A 169 5.75 14.79 0.98
C ILE A 169 6.98 13.88 0.92
N VAL A 170 7.55 13.52 2.07
CA VAL A 170 8.72 12.63 2.13
C VAL A 170 8.38 11.25 1.59
N ALA A 171 7.23 10.69 1.98
CA ALA A 171 6.76 9.40 1.46
C ALA A 171 6.53 9.47 -0.06
N ALA A 172 5.90 10.53 -0.56
CA ALA A 172 5.67 10.71 -1.98
C ALA A 172 6.97 10.80 -2.79
N ALA A 173 7.95 11.57 -2.33
CA ALA A 173 9.25 11.63 -2.97
C ALA A 173 9.92 10.24 -3.01
N ALA A 174 9.86 9.50 -1.90
CA ALA A 174 10.41 8.15 -1.85
C ALA A 174 9.69 7.19 -2.81
N PHE A 175 8.37 7.27 -2.93
CA PHE A 175 7.59 6.44 -3.85
C PHE A 175 7.83 6.82 -5.32
N VAL A 176 8.01 8.10 -5.64
CA VAL A 176 8.41 8.53 -6.99
C VAL A 176 9.76 7.93 -7.36
N VAL A 177 10.77 8.05 -6.48
CA VAL A 177 12.09 7.46 -6.74
C VAL A 177 11.98 5.93 -6.81
N GLY A 178 11.23 5.30 -5.91
CA GLY A 178 10.96 3.87 -5.89
C GLY A 178 10.17 3.34 -7.09
N SER A 179 9.49 4.20 -7.84
CA SER A 179 8.81 3.81 -9.09
C SER A 179 9.79 3.48 -10.23
N PHE A 180 11.09 3.78 -10.06
CA PHE A 180 12.15 3.47 -11.01
C PHE A 180 13.18 2.52 -10.38
N PRO A 181 12.81 1.29 -10.00
CA PRO A 181 13.69 0.40 -9.25
C PRO A 181 14.99 0.06 -10.01
N TRP A 182 14.97 0.12 -11.35
CA TRP A 182 16.14 -0.09 -12.22
C TRP A 182 17.15 1.07 -12.24
N LEU A 183 16.78 2.25 -11.73
CA LEU A 183 17.68 3.42 -11.62
C LEU A 183 18.25 3.59 -10.21
N THR A 184 17.80 2.77 -9.26
CA THR A 184 18.15 2.95 -7.84
C THR A 184 18.98 1.77 -7.31
N PRO A 185 19.84 2.00 -6.32
CA PRO A 185 20.58 0.90 -5.67
C PRO A 185 19.64 -0.09 -4.99
N ASN A 186 20.05 -1.37 -4.89
CA ASN A 186 19.23 -2.42 -4.26
C ASN A 186 18.80 -2.10 -2.82
N TRP A 187 19.65 -1.42 -2.04
CA TRP A 187 19.29 -1.02 -0.68
C TRP A 187 18.14 0.00 -0.65
N TRP A 188 18.03 0.86 -1.67
CA TRP A 188 16.92 1.80 -1.81
C TRP A 188 15.62 1.05 -2.14
N ASN A 189 15.69 0.08 -3.06
CA ASN A 189 14.56 -0.79 -3.39
C ASN A 189 14.01 -1.54 -2.16
N SER A 190 14.87 -1.88 -1.20
CA SER A 190 14.47 -2.50 0.08
C SER A 190 13.90 -1.49 1.10
N LEU A 191 14.33 -0.23 1.04
CA LEU A 191 13.85 0.83 1.93
C LEU A 191 12.44 1.31 1.58
N VAL A 192 12.11 1.40 0.30
CA VAL A 192 10.82 1.87 -0.18
C VAL A 192 9.63 1.08 0.42
N PRO A 193 9.62 -0.26 0.46
CA PRO A 193 8.60 -1.04 1.16
C PRO A 193 8.42 -0.66 2.64
N VAL A 194 9.51 -0.40 3.36
CA VAL A 194 9.46 0.03 4.77
C VAL A 194 8.75 1.38 4.89
N LEU A 195 9.01 2.30 3.95
CA LEU A 195 8.35 3.60 3.88
C LEU A 195 6.86 3.47 3.52
N VAL A 196 6.47 2.51 2.67
CA VAL A 196 5.06 2.18 2.38
C VAL A 196 4.34 1.76 3.66
N ALA A 197 4.92 0.84 4.43
CA ALA A 197 4.37 0.44 5.73
C ALA A 197 4.27 1.62 6.70
N ALA A 198 5.36 2.38 6.88
CA ALA A 198 5.40 3.51 7.81
C ALA A 198 4.34 4.57 7.45
N TRP A 199 4.18 4.89 6.17
CA TRP A 199 3.15 5.81 5.70
C TRP A 199 1.73 5.26 5.94
N GLY A 200 1.46 4.01 5.58
CA GLY A 200 0.14 3.39 5.79
C GLY A 200 -0.27 3.31 7.27
N VAL A 201 0.68 2.96 8.15
CA VAL A 201 0.47 2.94 9.62
C VAL A 201 0.25 4.36 10.16
N SER A 202 1.02 5.34 9.69
CA SER A 202 0.83 6.75 10.04
C SER A 202 -0.58 7.22 9.67
N LEU A 203 -1.02 6.92 8.44
CA LEU A 203 -2.35 7.28 7.96
C LEU A 203 -3.46 6.64 8.81
N ALA A 204 -3.31 5.37 9.18
CA ALA A 204 -4.25 4.69 10.08
C ALA A 204 -4.27 5.31 11.49
N SER A 205 -3.10 5.73 11.99
CA SER A 205 -2.94 6.24 13.37
C SER A 205 -3.46 7.67 13.53
N VAL A 206 -3.27 8.53 12.53
CA VAL A 206 -3.71 9.93 12.60
C VAL A 206 -5.24 10.06 12.57
N THR A 207 -5.97 9.04 12.11
CA THR A 207 -7.43 9.01 12.25
C THR A 207 -7.92 8.84 13.69
N ARG A 208 -7.04 8.63 14.69
CA ARG A 208 -7.35 8.28 16.10
C ARG A 208 -7.66 9.48 17.02
N THR A 209 -7.26 10.71 16.70
CA THR A 209 -7.28 11.83 17.66
C THR A 209 -8.64 12.50 17.85
N GLU A 210 -9.65 11.72 18.24
CA GLU A 210 -10.93 12.20 18.77
C GLU A 210 -11.50 11.10 19.67
N ASN A 211 -11.20 11.18 20.98
CA ASN A 211 -12.01 10.61 22.07
C ASN A 211 -11.41 10.80 23.48
N SER A 212 -10.17 11.28 23.60
CA SER A 212 -9.50 11.39 24.91
C SER A 212 -9.51 12.81 25.51
N GLY A 213 -9.95 13.84 24.77
CA GLY A 213 -9.89 15.23 25.21
C GLY A 213 -11.16 15.79 25.86
N ASP A 214 -12.32 15.19 25.60
CA ASP A 214 -13.63 15.80 25.95
C ASP A 214 -14.18 15.32 27.31
N ALA A 215 -13.47 14.42 27.99
CA ALA A 215 -13.87 13.89 29.30
C ALA A 215 -13.29 14.67 30.49
N THR A 216 -12.24 15.48 30.28
CA THR A 216 -11.51 16.15 31.37
C THR A 216 -11.96 17.59 31.62
N GLU A 217 -12.74 18.19 30.72
CA GLU A 217 -13.16 19.60 30.83
C GLU A 217 -14.56 19.78 31.45
N ARG A 218 -15.34 18.69 31.62
CA ARG A 218 -16.69 18.76 32.22
C ARG A 218 -16.75 18.57 33.73
N THR A 219 -15.63 18.32 34.40
CA THR A 219 -15.59 18.17 35.87
C THR A 219 -15.11 19.40 36.62
N SER A 220 -14.84 20.53 35.95
CA SER A 220 -14.29 21.73 36.60
C SER A 220 -15.19 22.97 36.53
N THR A 221 -16.48 22.84 36.20
CA THR A 221 -17.42 23.98 36.12
C THR A 221 -18.66 23.83 37.01
N THR A 222 -18.51 23.10 38.11
CA THR A 222 -19.46 23.15 39.23
C THR A 222 -18.67 23.33 40.50
N ASP A 223 -18.36 24.59 40.83
CA ASP A 223 -18.21 25.13 42.20
C ASP A 223 -18.38 26.65 42.14
#